data_AF-A0A521UWS0-F1
#
_entry.id   AF-A0A521UWS0-F1
#
_cell.length_a   1.000
_cell.length_b   1.000
_cell.length_c   1.000
_cell.angle_alpha   90.00
_cell.angle_beta   90.00
_cell.angle_gamma   90.00
#
_symmetry.space_group_name_H-M   'P 1'
#
loop_
_entity.id
_entity.type
_entity.pdbx_description
1 polymer ?
#
loop_
_entity_poly.entity_id
_entity_poly.type
_entity_poly.pdbx_seq_one_letter_code
_entity_poly.pdbx_strand_id
1 'polypeptide(L)'
;SQDNARKALRMERKLELGMEGHRFFDLQRWGMVESDLNRILNYEKTELSALYGAATVGPEDKLFPVPQNQIDLMGGRLVQNR
;
A
#
# COMPACT_ATOMS: atom_id res chain seq x y z
N SER A 1 9.73 25.52 0.66
CA SER A 1 8.30 25.46 1.02
C SER A 1 8.04 24.21 1.86
N GLN A 2 6.91 24.17 2.58
CA GLN A 2 6.50 23.00 3.37
C GLN A 2 6.45 21.71 2.51
N ASP A 3 5.96 21.81 1.28
CA ASP A 3 5.85 20.65 0.39
C ASP A 3 7.21 20.13 -0.07
N ASN A 4 8.18 21.01 -0.35
CA ASN A 4 9.53 20.58 -0.70
C ASN A 4 10.20 19.86 0.47
N ALA A 5 10.01 20.35 1.71
CA ALA A 5 10.51 19.68 2.90
C ALA A 5 9.88 18.29 3.09
N ARG A 6 8.57 18.15 2.87
CA ARG A 6 7.88 16.84 2.91
C ARG A 6 8.39 15.89 1.83
N LYS A 7 8.64 16.38 0.61
CA LYS A 7 9.22 15.56 -0.48
C LYS A 7 10.61 15.05 -0.11
N ALA A 8 11.49 15.92 0.39
CA ALA A 8 12.83 15.53 0.82
C ALA A 8 12.77 14.48 1.95
N LEU A 9 11.99 14.72 3.00
CA LEU A 9 11.81 13.78 4.11
C LEU A 9 11.34 12.39 3.65
N ARG A 10 10.35 12.34 2.74
CA ARG A 10 9.80 11.09 2.21
C ARG A 10 10.81 10.34 1.34
N MET A 11 11.68 11.06 0.64
CA MET A 11 12.78 10.48 -0.13
C MET A 11 13.82 9.85 0.79
N GLU A 12 14.28 10.59 1.81
CA GLU A 12 15.27 10.07 2.76
C GLU A 12 14.75 8.84 3.50
N ARG A 13 13.51 8.85 4.01
CA ARG A 13 12.92 7.64 4.63
C ARG A 13 12.87 6.45 3.69
N LYS A 14 12.67 6.66 2.39
CA LYS A 14 12.64 5.57 1.40
C LYS A 14 14.03 4.97 1.21
N LEU A 15 15.07 5.79 1.17
CA LEU A 15 16.45 5.35 0.98
C LEU A 15 17.00 4.69 2.25
N GLU A 16 16.83 5.35 3.40
CA GLU A 16 17.38 4.91 4.68
C GLU A 16 16.77 3.58 5.15
N LEU A 17 15.45 3.44 5.03
CA LEU A 17 14.70 2.29 5.59
C LEU A 17 14.27 1.28 4.51
N GLY A 18 15.10 1.14 3.47
CA GLY A 18 14.86 0.25 2.36
C GLY A 18 14.83 -1.21 2.83
N MET A 19 13.82 -1.98 2.40
CA MET A 19 13.66 -3.40 2.73
C MET A 19 13.38 -3.73 4.20
N GLU A 20 13.03 -2.73 5.02
CA GLU A 20 12.76 -2.90 6.46
C GLU A 20 11.26 -2.91 6.81
N GLY A 21 10.38 -3.06 5.81
CA GLY A 21 8.93 -3.14 6.04
C GLY A 21 8.23 -1.80 6.34
N HIS A 22 8.94 -0.67 6.33
CA HIS A 22 8.34 0.64 6.63
C HIS A 22 7.49 1.21 5.50
N ARG A 23 7.87 0.96 4.23
CA ARG A 23 7.36 1.72 3.09
C ARG A 23 5.84 1.65 2.96
N PHE A 24 5.23 0.47 3.15
CA PHE A 24 3.79 0.29 3.01
C PHE A 24 3.00 1.14 4.02
N PHE A 25 3.38 1.08 5.30
CA PHE A 25 2.70 1.83 6.36
C PHE A 25 2.90 3.34 6.23
N ASP A 26 4.06 3.78 5.72
CA ASP A 26 4.27 5.20 5.40
C ASP A 26 3.34 5.69 4.29
N LEU A 27 3.18 4.91 3.21
CA LEU A 27 2.24 5.23 2.13
C LEU A 27 0.80 5.27 2.62
N GLN A 28 0.41 4.34 3.49
CA GLN A 28 -0.92 4.31 4.11
C GLN A 28 -1.17 5.57 4.93
N ARG A 29 -0.26 5.92 5.84
CA ARG A 29 -0.35 7.14 6.67
C ARG A 29 -0.43 8.42 5.84
N TRP A 30 0.21 8.47 4.68
CA TRP A 30 0.19 9.63 3.79
C TRP A 30 -0.95 9.62 2.78
N GLY A 31 -1.78 8.57 2.74
CA GLY A 31 -2.87 8.44 1.77
C GLY A 31 -2.38 8.24 0.33
N MET A 32 -1.22 7.64 0.13
CA MET A 32 -0.53 7.54 -1.17
C MET A 32 -0.46 6.12 -1.74
N VAL A 33 -1.02 5.11 -1.06
CA VAL A 33 -0.91 3.68 -1.42
C VAL A 33 -1.22 3.43 -2.90
N GLU A 34 -2.43 3.77 -3.36
CA GLU A 34 -2.85 3.54 -4.74
C GLU A 34 -1.94 4.26 -5.74
N SER A 35 -1.65 5.54 -5.50
CA SER A 35 -0.86 6.35 -6.44
C SER A 35 0.58 5.85 -6.58
N ASP A 36 1.25 5.51 -5.48
CA ASP A 36 2.66 5.13 -5.51
C ASP A 36 2.85 3.66 -5.94
N LEU A 37 1.98 2.75 -5.48
CA LEU A 37 2.09 1.33 -5.85
C LEU A 37 1.68 1.10 -7.31
N ASN A 38 0.60 1.72 -7.81
CA ASN A 38 0.28 1.59 -9.24
C ASN A 38 1.36 2.23 -10.13
N ARG A 39 1.99 3.33 -9.72
CA ARG A 39 3.14 3.89 -10.45
C ARG A 39 4.30 2.89 -10.54
N ILE A 40 4.61 2.19 -9.44
CA ILE A 40 5.64 1.14 -9.43
C ILE A 40 5.21 -0.05 -10.27
N LEU A 41 3.99 -0.57 -10.10
CA LEU A 41 3.48 -1.70 -10.87
C LEU A 41 3.47 -1.42 -12.39
N ASN A 42 3.17 -0.20 -12.82
CA ASN A 42 3.22 0.16 -14.23
C ASN A 42 4.64 0.06 -14.81
N TYR A 43 5.66 0.39 -14.01
CA TYR A 43 7.05 0.17 -14.37
C TYR A 43 7.42 -1.31 -14.31
N GLU A 44 7.15 -1.99 -13.18
CA GLU A 44 7.52 -3.39 -12.98
C GLU A 44 6.84 -4.33 -13.99
N LYS A 45 5.65 -3.99 -14.50
CA LYS A 45 4.97 -4.76 -15.56
C LYS A 45 5.75 -4.81 -16.87
N THR A 46 6.60 -3.81 -17.17
CA THR A 46 7.42 -3.84 -18.39
C THR A 46 8.54 -4.86 -18.29
N GLU A 47 9.05 -5.10 -17.08
CA GLU A 47 10.19 -5.99 -16.82
C GLU A 47 9.76 -7.38 -16.31
N LEU A 48 8.69 -7.45 -15.50
CA LEU A 48 8.25 -8.61 -14.74
C LEU A 48 6.77 -8.93 -15.01
N SER A 49 6.37 -8.90 -16.28
CA SER A 49 4.99 -9.14 -16.72
C SER A 49 4.40 -10.47 -16.22
N ALA A 50 5.22 -11.52 -16.12
CA ALA A 50 4.79 -12.82 -15.62
C ALA A 50 4.33 -12.80 -14.15
N LEU A 51 4.87 -11.88 -13.34
CA LEU A 51 4.51 -11.72 -11.93
C LEU A 51 3.39 -10.70 -11.74
N TYR A 52 3.45 -9.58 -12.45
CA TYR A 52 2.62 -8.42 -12.16
C TYR A 52 1.64 -8.03 -13.26
N GLY A 53 1.53 -8.78 -14.36
CA GLY A 53 0.78 -8.37 -15.56
C GLY A 53 -0.65 -7.90 -15.27
N ALA A 54 -1.37 -8.61 -14.40
CA ALA A 54 -2.74 -8.27 -13.99
C ALA A 54 -2.82 -7.51 -12.64
N ALA A 55 -1.70 -7.25 -11.97
CA ALA A 55 -1.69 -6.65 -10.65
C ALA A 55 -2.13 -5.18 -10.70
N THR A 56 -3.06 -4.80 -9.84
CA THR A 56 -3.55 -3.42 -9.66
C THR A 56 -3.84 -3.21 -8.19
N VAL A 57 -3.68 -1.98 -7.73
CA VAL A 57 -4.00 -1.60 -6.34
C VAL A 57 -5.22 -0.69 -6.36
N GLY A 58 -6.30 -1.14 -5.73
CA GLY A 58 -7.56 -0.41 -5.59
C GLY A 58 -7.77 0.20 -4.19
N PRO A 59 -8.94 0.82 -3.97
CA PRO A 59 -9.31 1.41 -2.68
C PRO A 59 -9.27 0.42 -1.51
N GLU A 60 -9.70 -0.81 -1.74
CA GLU A 60 -9.78 -1.92 -0.77
C GLU A 60 -8.40 -2.47 -0.35
N ASP A 61 -7.34 -2.27 -1.14
CA ASP A 61 -6.00 -2.84 -0.89
C ASP A 61 -5.16 -2.06 0.15
N LYS A 62 -5.74 -1.04 0.77
CA LYS A 62 -5.06 -0.21 1.77
C LYS A 62 -4.91 -0.92 3.12
N LEU A 63 -5.70 -1.96 3.37
CA LEU A 63 -5.79 -2.66 4.64
C LEU A 63 -5.78 -4.17 4.40
N PHE A 64 -5.25 -4.92 5.37
CA PHE A 64 -5.49 -6.35 5.37
C PHE A 64 -6.97 -6.64 5.60
N PRO A 65 -7.55 -7.61 4.87
CA PRO A 65 -8.94 -8.00 5.07
C PRO A 65 -9.11 -8.58 6.47
N VAL A 66 -10.25 -8.28 7.08
CA VAL A 66 -10.66 -8.98 8.30
C VAL A 66 -10.90 -10.44 7.93
N PRO A 67 -10.29 -11.41 8.63
CA PRO A 67 -10.47 -12.82 8.32
C PRO A 67 -11.95 -13.24 8.42
N GLN A 68 -12.46 -13.92 7.39
CA GLN A 68 -13.88 -14.27 7.28
C GLN A 68 -14.38 -15.11 8.46
N ASN A 69 -13.57 -16.06 8.93
CA ASN A 69 -13.90 -16.87 10.10
C ASN A 69 -14.15 -16.05 11.36
N GLN A 70 -13.45 -14.92 11.54
CA GLN A 70 -13.68 -14.02 12.67
C GLN A 70 -15.00 -13.26 12.52
N ILE A 71 -15.36 -12.86 11.29
CA ILE A 71 -16.65 -12.23 11.00
C ILE A 71 -17.79 -13.20 11.35
N ASP A 72 -17.68 -14.46 10.89
CA ASP A 72 -18.70 -15.49 11.09
C ASP A 72 -18.91 -15.80 12.59
N LEU A 73 -17.81 -15.96 13.35
CA LEU A 73 -17.85 -16.23 14.79
C LEU A 73 -18.47 -15.09 15.60
N MET A 74 -18.32 -13.85 15.14
CA MET A 74 -18.77 -12.66 15.87
C MET A 74 -20.24 -12.33 15.63
N GLY A 75 -20.96 -13.13 14.81
CA GLY A 75 -22.41 -13.02 14.64
C GLY A 75 -22.86 -11.63 14.16
N GLY A 76 -22.09 -11.02 13.25
CA GLY A 76 -22.39 -9.69 12.68
C GLY A 76 -21.92 -8.48 13.49
N ARG A 77 -21.26 -8.68 14.65
CA ARG A 77 -20.63 -7.58 15.41
C ARG A 77 -19.32 -7.09 14.81
N LEU A 78 -18.64 -7.98 14.08
CA LEU A 78 -17.46 -7.67 13.30
C LEU A 78 -17.87 -7.59 11.84
N VAL A 79 -17.43 -6.54 11.14
CA VAL A 79 -17.74 -6.29 9.72
C VAL A 79 -16.45 -6.18 8.92
N GLN A 80 -16.52 -6.45 7.62
CA GLN A 80 -15.37 -6.31 6.73
C GLN A 80 -14.93 -4.84 6.65
N ASN A 81 -13.63 -4.63 6.38
CA ASN A 81 -13.12 -3.34 5.95
C ASN A 81 -13.77 -2.91 4.62
N ARG A 82 -13.69 -1.62 4.30
CA ARG A 82 -14.19 -1.06 3.03
C ARG A 82 -13.04 -0.44 2.28
#